data_AF-D5ER75-F1
#
_entry.id   AF-D5ER75-F1
#
_cell.length_a   1.000
_cell.length_b   1.000
_cell.length_c   1.000
_cell.angle_alpha   90.00
_cell.angle_beta   90.00
_cell.angle_gamma   90.00
#
_symmetry.space_group_name_H-M   'P 1'
#
loop_
_entity.id
_entity.type
_entity.pdbx_description
1 polymer ?
#
loop_
_entity_poly.entity_id
_entity_poly.type
_entity_poly.pdbx_seq_one_letter_code
_entity_poly.pdbx_strand_id
1 'polypeptide(L)'
;MNRIRHAAFDLAKDAYNSDTHGKAKEILQKEFGVSFDESLEVYHEACDLVDACYQYGEKCRDSAITEEEAIADMKRAYPNFDDETYRSALSHGYFLSR
;
A
#
# COMPACT_ATOMS: atom_id res chain seq x y z
N MET A 1 8.97 12.75 1.78
CA MET A 1 7.53 12.45 1.93
C MET A 1 7.08 11.20 1.17
N ASN A 2 7.54 10.92 -0.06
CA ASN A 2 7.20 9.62 -0.70
C ASN A 2 7.85 8.41 -0.02
N ARG A 3 9.10 8.53 0.47
CA ARG A 3 9.82 7.43 1.12
C ARG A 3 9.12 6.84 2.35
N ILE A 4 8.55 7.69 3.22
CA ILE A 4 7.80 7.20 4.39
C ILE A 4 6.50 6.49 3.98
N ARG A 5 5.86 6.96 2.90
CA ARG A 5 4.63 6.34 2.38
C ARG A 5 4.89 4.96 1.77
N HIS A 6 5.98 4.79 1.03
CA HIS A 6 6.36 3.47 0.51
C HIS A 6 6.71 2.51 1.65
N ALA A 7 7.50 2.97 2.64
CA ALA A 7 7.79 2.18 3.82
C ALA A 7 6.51 1.80 4.60
N ALA A 8 5.56 2.73 4.72
CA ALA A 8 4.28 2.47 5.36
C ALA A 8 3.45 1.44 4.58
N PHE A 9 3.41 1.53 3.25
CA PHE A 9 2.77 0.53 2.40
C PHE A 9 3.40 -0.85 2.58
N ASP A 10 4.73 -0.94 2.56
CA ASP A 10 5.45 -2.19 2.74
C ASP A 10 5.19 -2.82 4.12
N LEU A 11 5.11 -1.99 5.17
CA LEU A 11 4.77 -2.47 6.50
C LEU A 11 3.27 -2.82 6.63
N ALA A 12 2.38 -2.13 5.93
CA ALA A 12 0.94 -2.35 5.97
C ALA A 12 0.55 -3.66 5.30
N LYS A 13 1.10 -3.96 4.11
CA LYS A 13 0.81 -5.21 3.39
C LYS A 13 1.21 -6.47 4.17
N ASP A 14 2.26 -6.36 4.99
CA ASP A 14 2.81 -7.48 5.76
C ASP A 14 2.20 -7.57 7.19
N ALA A 15 1.35 -6.63 7.57
CA ALA A 15 0.69 -6.61 8.88
C ALA A 15 -0.62 -7.42 8.86
N TYR A 16 -0.68 -8.47 9.67
CA TYR A 16 -1.79 -9.44 9.70
C TYR A 16 -2.51 -9.51 11.05
N ASN A 17 -2.08 -8.72 12.05
CA ASN A 17 -2.73 -8.61 13.36
C ASN A 17 -2.43 -7.27 14.05
N SER A 18 -3.15 -6.99 15.15
CA SER A 18 -3.02 -5.75 15.93
C SER A 18 -1.60 -5.42 16.36
N ASP A 19 -0.81 -6.43 16.73
CA ASP A 19 0.57 -6.24 17.20
C ASP A 19 1.47 -5.81 16.05
N THR A 20 1.31 -6.40 14.86
CA THR A 20 2.08 -6.03 13.67
C THR A 20 1.71 -4.64 13.17
N HIS A 21 0.44 -4.23 13.23
CA HIS A 21 0.03 -2.85 12.93
C HIS A 21 0.61 -1.83 13.93
N GLY A 22 0.65 -2.18 15.23
CA GLY A 22 1.29 -1.35 16.26
C GLY A 22 2.78 -1.15 15.98
N LYS A 23 3.50 -2.25 15.75
CA LYS A 23 4.94 -2.23 15.44
C LYS A 23 5.27 -1.46 14.16
N ALA A 24 4.45 -1.57 13.13
CA ALA A 24 4.65 -0.81 11.89
C ALA A 24 4.70 0.71 12.14
N LYS A 25 3.76 1.23 12.94
CA LYS A 25 3.73 2.66 13.31
C LYS A 25 4.94 3.08 14.15
N GLU A 26 5.40 2.23 15.05
CA GLU A 26 6.64 2.46 15.82
C GLU A 26 7.87 2.51 14.93
N ILE A 27 7.96 1.60 13.94
CA ILE A 27 9.05 1.57 12.95
C ILE A 27 9.07 2.89 12.16
N LEU A 28 7.91 3.33 11.67
CA LEU A 28 7.81 4.60 10.93
C LEU A 28 8.29 5.80 11.74
N GLN A 29 7.88 5.91 13.01
CA GLN A 29 8.34 6.99 13.90
C GLN A 29 9.85 6.95 14.09
N LYS A 30 10.41 5.76 14.37
CA LYS A 30 11.83 5.60 14.65
C LYS A 30 12.70 5.86 13.43
N GLU A 31 12.30 5.37 12.27
CA GLU A 31 13.10 5.43 11.04
C GLU A 31 13.06 6.82 10.40
N PHE A 32 11.90 7.48 10.44
CA PHE A 32 11.69 8.77 9.77
C PHE A 32 11.69 9.97 10.73
N GLY A 33 11.75 9.74 12.05
CA GLY A 33 11.77 10.80 13.06
C GLY A 33 10.49 11.63 13.10
N VAL A 34 9.37 11.04 12.67
CA VAL A 34 8.06 11.71 12.61
C VAL A 34 7.29 11.59 13.93
N SER A 35 6.29 12.45 14.10
CA SER A 35 5.39 12.38 15.25
C SER A 35 4.52 11.12 15.22
N PHE A 36 3.94 10.76 16.37
CA PHE A 36 2.96 9.67 16.46
C PHE A 36 1.78 9.91 15.51
N ASP A 37 1.19 11.11 15.53
CA ASP A 37 0.04 11.47 14.71
C ASP A 37 0.36 11.37 13.21
N GLU A 38 1.53 11.87 12.79
CA GLU A 38 1.98 11.76 11.40
C GLU A 38 2.21 10.29 10.98
N SER A 39 2.81 9.48 11.86
CA SER A 39 2.99 8.05 11.59
C SER A 39 1.67 7.31 11.49
N LEU A 40 0.67 7.71 12.28
CA LEU A 40 -0.66 7.13 12.27
C LEU A 40 -1.38 7.49 10.98
N GLU A 41 -1.37 8.76 10.58
CA GLU A 41 -1.97 9.25 9.34
C GLU A 41 -1.38 8.53 8.12
N VAL A 42 -0.05 8.52 7.99
CA VAL A 42 0.62 7.87 6.85
C VAL A 42 0.38 6.35 6.84
N TYR A 43 0.32 5.71 8.01
CA TYR A 43 0.03 4.29 8.08
C TYR A 43 -1.42 3.97 7.69
N HIS A 44 -2.38 4.81 8.07
CA HIS A 44 -3.77 4.66 7.64
C HIS A 44 -3.92 4.84 6.12
N GLU A 45 -3.29 5.86 5.53
CA GLU A 45 -3.24 6.03 4.07
C GLU A 45 -2.68 4.77 3.38
N ALA A 46 -1.66 4.14 3.96
CA ALA A 46 -1.06 2.93 3.44
C ALA A 46 -2.00 1.71 3.53
N CYS A 47 -2.73 1.53 4.63
CA CYS A 47 -3.74 0.47 4.76
C CYS A 47 -4.84 0.61 3.70
N ASP A 48 -5.37 1.81 3.50
CA ASP A 48 -6.39 2.06 2.47
C ASP A 48 -5.86 1.73 1.07
N LEU A 49 -4.58 2.01 0.81
CA LEU A 49 -3.93 1.69 -0.45
C LEU A 49 -3.69 0.18 -0.64
N VAL A 50 -3.33 -0.54 0.42
CA VAL A 50 -3.20 -2.01 0.42
C VAL A 50 -4.54 -2.66 0.07
N ASP A 51 -5.61 -2.24 0.74
CA ASP A 51 -6.97 -2.74 0.48
C ASP A 51 -7.39 -2.46 -0.98
N ALA A 52 -7.09 -1.26 -1.48
CA ALA A 52 -7.34 -0.92 -2.88
C ALA A 52 -6.56 -1.82 -3.84
N CYS A 53 -5.26 -2.03 -3.62
CA CYS A 53 -4.45 -2.92 -4.46
C CYS A 53 -5.06 -4.32 -4.52
N TYR A 54 -5.48 -4.86 -3.37
CA TYR A 54 -6.13 -6.17 -3.30
C TYR A 54 -7.45 -6.19 -4.09
N GLN A 55 -8.32 -5.20 -3.91
CA GLN A 55 -9.61 -5.11 -4.60
C GLN A 55 -9.47 -4.96 -6.13
N TYR A 56 -8.57 -4.11 -6.60
CA TYR A 56 -8.30 -3.97 -8.04
C TYR A 56 -7.69 -5.26 -8.60
N GLY A 57 -6.80 -5.90 -7.83
CA GLY A 57 -6.28 -7.23 -8.12
C GLY A 57 -7.34 -8.31 -8.32
N GLU A 58 -8.34 -8.36 -7.43
CA GLU A 58 -9.50 -9.26 -7.54
C GLU A 58 -10.29 -8.97 -8.82
N LYS A 59 -10.58 -7.70 -9.13
CA LYS A 59 -11.28 -7.34 -10.38
C LYS A 59 -10.52 -7.77 -11.63
N CYS A 60 -9.19 -7.69 -11.62
CA CYS A 60 -8.35 -8.21 -12.70
C CYS A 60 -8.45 -9.74 -12.81
N ARG A 61 -8.40 -10.47 -11.67
CA ARG A 61 -8.57 -11.93 -11.64
C ARG A 61 -9.93 -12.37 -12.17
N ASP A 62 -10.97 -11.62 -11.84
CA ASP A 62 -12.34 -11.83 -12.33
C ASP A 62 -12.55 -11.37 -13.78
N SER A 63 -11.50 -10.85 -14.45
CA SER A 63 -11.55 -10.30 -15.80
C SER A 63 -12.58 -9.16 -15.96
N ALA A 64 -12.94 -8.47 -14.87
CA ALA A 64 -13.87 -7.35 -14.89
C ALA A 64 -13.22 -6.07 -15.44
N ILE A 65 -11.91 -5.93 -15.23
CA ILE A 65 -11.05 -4.87 -15.78
C ILE A 65 -9.70 -5.48 -16.18
N THR A 66 -8.99 -4.82 -17.08
CA THR A 66 -7.59 -5.13 -17.39
C THR A 66 -6.65 -4.59 -16.32
N GLU A 67 -5.44 -5.15 -16.26
CA GLU A 67 -4.40 -4.66 -15.35
C GLU A 67 -3.97 -3.23 -15.68
N GLU A 68 -3.93 -2.90 -16.98
CA GLU A 68 -3.64 -1.55 -17.46
C GLU A 68 -4.70 -0.54 -16.99
N GLU A 69 -5.99 -0.90 -17.02
CA GLU A 69 -7.09 -0.08 -16.47
C GLU A 69 -6.99 0.05 -14.96
N ALA A 70 -6.71 -1.04 -14.25
CA ALA A 70 -6.54 -1.03 -12.80
C ALA A 70 -5.43 -0.09 -12.35
N ILE A 71 -4.26 -0.15 -13.00
CA ILE A 71 -3.12 0.73 -12.71
C ILE A 71 -3.49 2.19 -12.98
N ALA A 72 -4.17 2.47 -14.10
CA ALA A 72 -4.57 3.82 -14.47
C ALA A 72 -5.58 4.42 -13.46
N ASP A 73 -6.57 3.65 -13.05
CA ASP A 73 -7.56 4.08 -12.07
C ASP A 73 -6.96 4.25 -10.68
N MET A 74 -6.07 3.36 -10.27
CA MET A 74 -5.35 3.50 -9.01
C MET A 74 -4.45 4.73 -8.97
N LYS A 75 -3.70 5.02 -10.04
CA LYS A 75 -2.90 6.27 -10.15
C LYS A 75 -3.76 7.54 -10.08
N ARG A 76 -5.02 7.47 -10.53
CA ARG A 76 -5.98 8.58 -10.46
C ARG A 76 -6.57 8.75 -9.06
N ALA A 77 -6.93 7.65 -8.40
CA ALA A 77 -7.61 7.67 -7.10
C ALA A 77 -6.66 7.81 -5.91
N TYR A 78 -5.44 7.28 -6.03
CA TYR A 78 -4.43 7.26 -4.97
C TYR A 78 -3.15 7.94 -5.45
N PRO A 79 -2.93 9.22 -5.10
CA PRO A 79 -1.74 9.98 -5.53
C PRO A 79 -0.41 9.36 -5.10
N ASN A 80 -0.44 8.51 -4.06
CA ASN A 80 0.72 7.80 -3.52
C ASN A 80 0.96 6.44 -4.20
N PHE A 81 0.11 6.04 -5.15
CA PHE A 81 0.30 4.82 -5.93
C PHE A 81 1.19 5.12 -7.14
N ASP A 82 2.44 4.69 -7.05
CA ASP A 82 3.43 4.82 -8.12
C ASP A 82 4.04 3.47 -8.53
N ASP A 83 5.03 3.50 -9.42
CA ASP A 83 5.64 2.30 -9.96
C ASP A 83 6.39 1.47 -8.90
N GLU A 84 6.89 2.09 -7.83
CA GLU A 84 7.56 1.39 -6.73
C GLU A 84 6.51 0.65 -5.89
N THR A 85 5.43 1.34 -5.54
CA THR A 85 4.30 0.76 -4.81
C THR A 85 3.63 -0.37 -5.60
N TYR A 86 3.44 -0.18 -6.91
CA TYR A 86 2.91 -1.23 -7.79
C TYR A 86 3.79 -2.47 -7.80
N ARG A 87 5.12 -2.33 -7.93
CA ARG A 87 6.04 -3.47 -7.88
C ARG A 87 6.00 -4.20 -6.55
N SER A 88 5.89 -3.46 -5.45
CA SER A 88 5.74 -4.05 -4.12
C SER A 88 4.44 -4.84 -4.01
N ALA A 89 3.31 -4.28 -4.45
CA ALA A 89 2.01 -4.94 -4.50
C ALA A 89 2.02 -6.21 -5.38
N LEU A 90 2.66 -6.12 -6.56
CA LEU A 90 2.83 -7.24 -7.48
C LEU A 90 3.65 -8.37 -6.85
N SER A 91 4.74 -8.05 -6.17
CA SER A 91 5.57 -9.04 -5.46
C SER A 91 4.84 -9.77 -4.33
N HIS A 92 3.81 -9.12 -3.77
CA HIS A 92 2.95 -9.67 -2.73
C HIS A 92 1.72 -10.40 -3.30
N GLY A 93 1.59 -10.47 -4.64
CA GLY A 93 0.52 -11.22 -5.32
C GLY A 93 -0.82 -10.48 -5.40
N TYR A 94 -0.86 -9.17 -5.16
CA TYR A 94 -2.10 -8.41 -5.33
C TYR A 94 -2.49 -8.29 -6.79
N PHE A 95 -1.53 -8.13 -7.69
CA PHE A 95 -1.73 -8.08 -9.14
C PHE A 95 -1.28 -9.37 -9.83
N LEU A 96 -1.65 -9.54 -11.10
CA LEU A 96 -1.33 -10.73 -11.87
C LEU A 96 0.12 -10.64 -12.37
N SER A 97 1.03 -11.46 -11.82
CA SER A 97 2.39 -11.57 -12.37
C SER A 97 2.32 -12.20 -13.76
N ARG A 98 2.47 -11.39 -14.82
CA ARG A 98 2.62 -11.89 -16.20
C ARG A 98 4.00 -12.45 -16.44
#